data_AF-A0A933ZKI3-F1
#
_entry.id   AF-A0A933ZKI3-F1
#
_cell.length_a   1.000
_cell.length_b   1.000
_cell.length_c   1.000
_cell.angle_alpha   90.00
_cell.angle_beta   90.00
_cell.angle_gamma   90.00
#
_symmetry.space_group_name_H-M   'P 1'
#
loop_
_entity.id
_entity.type
_entity.pdbx_description
1 polymer ?
#
loop_
_entity_poly.entity_id
_entity_poly.type
_entity_poly.pdbx_seq_one_letter_code
_entity_poly.pdbx_strand_id
1 'polypeptide(L)'
;MRLAPCSLLLGGLLIAGCDPDTTPIPRGDSGVDGEAGGGTGGAAGTGGTAGTAGTGGAAGDAGQGGAAGDAGDDAPDEGGDAAGAGGSAGGATGYTHTIVIDGVNDFDTTKDKFATSSTAPDLYQGYVAWDSNFLYVGMDGAALSSKSSTDWVVVYLGGTPGSQTGIGYGAQTAPGLPMQSAWHVRWKADGSYTDAQKWDTGTSAWIAAGWAVQQSSSGQYMEMALPRLEFGMPAKVQVVFSMLREAAGNEWTWAGVPSTGLVDGKNKSYTKYFEFDFSSSNAPSSYTPLP
;
A
#
# COMPACT_ATOMS: atom_id res chain seq x y z
N MET A 1 -34.98 55.11 37.83
CA MET A 1 -34.81 55.61 36.45
C MET A 1 -35.06 54.44 35.52
N ARG A 2 -35.98 54.59 34.57
CA ARG A 2 -36.47 53.52 33.69
C ARG A 2 -35.41 53.14 32.65
N LEU A 3 -35.12 51.85 32.52
CA LEU A 3 -34.39 51.28 31.38
C LEU A 3 -35.39 51.02 30.24
N ALA A 4 -35.06 51.46 29.04
CA ALA A 4 -35.73 51.09 27.79
C ALA A 4 -34.76 50.26 26.92
N PRO A 5 -35.28 49.32 26.11
CA PRO A 5 -34.51 48.24 25.50
C PRO A 5 -33.95 48.63 24.13
N CYS A 6 -32.79 48.06 23.77
CA CYS A 6 -32.22 48.15 22.44
C CYS A 6 -32.66 46.92 21.62
N SER A 7 -33.38 47.17 20.53
CA SER A 7 -33.86 46.16 19.59
C SER A 7 -32.72 45.54 18.78
N LEU A 8 -32.78 44.22 18.65
CA LEU A 8 -31.96 43.39 17.78
C LEU A 8 -32.40 43.57 16.32
N LEU A 9 -31.49 43.95 15.42
CA LEU A 9 -31.66 43.76 13.98
C LEU A 9 -30.64 42.72 13.48
N LEU A 10 -31.17 41.62 12.95
CA LEU A 10 -30.47 40.49 12.37
C LEU A 10 -29.96 40.85 10.96
N GLY A 11 -28.68 40.60 10.67
CA GLY A 11 -28.20 40.56 9.27
C GLY A 11 -26.70 40.72 9.11
N GLY A 12 -26.00 39.63 8.82
CA GLY A 12 -24.65 39.65 8.25
C GLY A 12 -23.61 38.88 9.06
N LEU A 13 -23.33 37.63 8.67
CA LEU A 13 -22.12 36.93 9.09
C LEU A 13 -21.08 37.08 7.98
N LEU A 14 -20.29 38.14 8.09
CA LEU A 14 -19.02 38.35 7.41
C LEU A 14 -17.94 38.00 8.43
N ILE A 15 -17.26 36.86 8.31
CA ILE A 15 -16.11 36.54 9.17
C ILE A 15 -14.86 37.06 8.48
N ALA A 16 -14.42 38.24 8.91
CA ALA A 16 -13.09 38.77 8.65
C ALA A 16 -12.30 38.73 9.98
N GLY A 17 -11.22 37.94 9.96
CA GLY A 17 -9.95 38.10 10.69
C GLY A 17 -9.92 38.14 12.22
N CYS A 18 -9.01 37.37 12.81
CA CYS A 18 -8.17 37.83 13.94
C CYS A 18 -6.80 37.14 13.86
N ASP A 19 -5.84 37.95 13.44
CA ASP A 19 -4.39 37.98 13.71
C ASP A 19 -3.90 37.17 14.94
N PRO A 20 -2.97 36.19 14.79
CA PRO A 20 -2.20 35.66 15.90
C PRO A 20 -0.95 36.52 16.17
N ASP A 21 -1.05 37.32 17.23
CA ASP A 21 0.00 37.87 18.10
C ASP A 21 1.45 37.42 17.77
N THR A 22 2.23 38.34 17.19
CA THR A 22 3.68 38.19 16.93
C THR A 22 4.52 38.92 17.97
N THR A 23 4.27 38.71 19.26
CA THR A 23 5.17 39.20 20.30
C THR A 23 6.51 38.45 20.29
N PRO A 24 7.67 39.13 20.13
CA PRO A 24 8.97 38.48 20.15
C PRO A 24 9.32 38.00 21.57
N ILE A 25 9.61 36.71 21.73
CA ILE A 25 10.17 36.15 22.96
C ILE A 25 11.64 36.61 23.09
N PRO A 26 12.05 37.28 24.18
CA PRO A 26 13.45 37.60 24.42
C PRO A 26 14.23 36.32 24.77
N ARG A 27 15.31 36.06 24.02
CA ARG A 27 16.31 35.05 24.39
C ARG A 27 17.04 35.54 25.63
N GLY A 28 16.83 34.82 26.73
CA GLY A 28 17.69 34.89 27.91
C GLY A 28 19.06 34.32 27.55
N ASP A 29 20.03 35.22 27.49
CA ASP A 29 21.45 34.92 27.51
C ASP A 29 21.82 34.61 28.96
N SER A 30 22.28 33.39 29.23
CA SER A 30 22.99 33.07 30.46
C SER A 30 24.22 32.28 30.09
N GLY A 31 25.31 33.02 29.93
CA GLY A 31 26.64 32.47 29.84
C GLY A 31 26.96 31.59 31.04
N VAL A 32 27.68 30.51 30.75
CA VAL A 32 28.55 29.83 31.69
C VAL A 32 29.84 29.57 30.94
N ASP A 33 30.83 30.40 31.26
CA ASP A 33 32.24 30.11 31.04
C ASP A 33 32.60 28.84 31.82
N GLY A 34 33.44 27.97 31.25
CA GLY A 34 34.02 26.88 32.07
C GLY A 34 34.64 25.72 31.31
N GLU A 35 35.93 25.85 31.09
CA GLU A 35 36.95 24.80 31.20
C GLU A 35 37.25 23.85 30.04
N ALA A 36 38.57 23.79 29.82
CA ALA A 36 39.30 22.96 28.90
C ALA A 36 39.58 21.56 29.48
N GLY A 37 39.67 20.58 28.58
CA GLY A 37 40.21 19.24 28.82
C GLY A 37 39.74 18.34 27.66
N GLY A 38 40.56 17.90 26.72
CA GLY A 38 41.85 17.24 26.94
C GLY A 38 41.58 15.78 27.31
N GLY A 39 41.24 14.94 26.33
CA GLY A 39 40.90 13.54 26.56
C GLY A 39 41.01 12.69 25.30
N THR A 40 42.16 12.04 25.15
CA THR A 40 42.49 11.04 24.13
C THR A 40 41.82 9.69 24.38
N GLY A 41 41.43 9.01 23.31
CA GLY A 41 41.78 7.60 23.11
C GLY A 41 40.70 6.53 23.37
N GLY A 42 40.69 5.56 22.45
CA GLY A 42 40.19 4.19 22.64
C GLY A 42 38.76 3.97 22.15
N ALA A 43 38.40 2.88 21.49
CA ALA A 43 39.13 1.74 20.98
C ALA A 43 38.20 1.05 19.97
N ALA A 44 38.80 0.45 18.93
CA ALA A 44 38.09 -0.42 18.01
C ALA A 44 37.66 -1.70 18.73
N GLY A 45 36.36 -1.99 18.72
CA GLY A 45 35.79 -3.28 19.11
C GLY A 45 35.47 -4.09 17.87
N THR A 46 36.40 -4.94 17.45
CA THR A 46 36.17 -6.04 16.50
C THR A 46 35.90 -7.32 17.28
N GLY A 47 34.90 -8.11 16.85
CA GLY A 47 34.76 -9.49 17.32
C GLY A 47 33.32 -9.98 17.53
N GLY A 48 32.53 -10.05 16.45
CA GLY A 48 31.29 -10.82 16.43
C GLY A 48 31.55 -12.19 15.80
N THR A 49 31.58 -13.23 16.65
CA THR A 49 31.80 -14.63 16.33
C THR A 49 30.72 -15.22 15.41
N ALA A 50 31.15 -16.00 14.42
CA ALA A 50 30.29 -16.73 13.50
C ALA A 50 29.42 -17.76 14.23
N GLY A 51 28.10 -17.63 14.09
CA GLY A 51 27.12 -18.65 14.50
C GLY A 51 27.06 -19.78 13.47
N THR A 52 27.20 -21.00 13.96
CA THR A 52 27.20 -22.27 13.23
C THR A 52 25.84 -22.58 12.60
N ALA A 53 25.85 -23.03 11.35
CA ALA A 53 24.67 -23.53 10.64
C ALA A 53 24.20 -24.87 11.25
N GLY A 54 23.01 -24.86 11.85
CA GLY A 54 22.29 -26.08 12.23
C GLY A 54 21.62 -26.68 10.99
N THR A 55 22.10 -27.85 10.57
CA THR A 55 21.42 -28.74 9.61
C THR A 55 20.81 -29.90 10.41
N GLY A 56 19.52 -30.16 10.21
CA GLY A 56 18.80 -31.29 10.79
C GLY A 56 17.30 -31.04 10.65
N GLY A 57 16.63 -31.66 9.67
CA GLY A 57 16.07 -33.02 9.79
C GLY A 57 14.55 -32.85 9.96
N ALA A 58 13.65 -33.70 9.50
CA ALA A 58 13.68 -34.95 8.77
C ALA A 58 12.31 -35.07 8.08
N ALA A 59 12.25 -35.76 6.95
CA ALA A 59 11.00 -36.18 6.33
C ALA A 59 10.33 -37.26 7.20
N GLY A 60 9.04 -37.08 7.48
CA GLY A 60 8.18 -38.08 8.10
C GLY A 60 6.85 -38.12 7.37
N ASP A 61 6.77 -38.95 6.33
CA ASP A 61 5.51 -39.40 5.77
C ASP A 61 5.37 -40.90 6.08
N ALA A 62 4.43 -41.22 6.94
CA ALA A 62 4.06 -42.57 7.30
C ALA A 62 2.55 -42.67 7.44
N GLY A 63 1.91 -43.13 6.37
CA GLY A 63 0.97 -44.24 6.46
C GLY A 63 -0.51 -43.86 6.58
N GLN A 64 -1.27 -44.25 5.56
CA GLN A 64 -2.61 -44.80 5.79
C GLN A 64 -2.75 -46.09 4.99
N GLY A 65 -2.69 -47.20 5.72
CA GLY A 65 -3.09 -48.52 5.25
C GLY A 65 -4.61 -48.64 5.24
N GLY A 66 -5.12 -49.32 4.22
CA GLY A 66 -6.53 -49.62 4.09
C GLY A 66 -7.02 -50.66 5.09
N ALA A 67 -8.35 -50.67 5.26
CA ALA A 67 -9.08 -51.84 5.72
C ALA A 67 -10.34 -51.97 4.87
N ALA A 68 -10.51 -53.18 4.34
CA ALA A 68 -11.62 -53.63 3.51
C ALA A 68 -12.74 -54.21 4.37
N GLY A 69 -13.95 -54.23 3.79
CA GLY A 69 -15.03 -55.17 4.13
C GLY A 69 -16.28 -54.49 4.66
N ASP A 70 -17.40 -54.59 3.92
CA ASP A 70 -18.41 -55.61 4.20
C ASP A 70 -19.42 -55.72 3.05
N ALA A 71 -19.95 -56.93 2.86
CA ALA A 71 -20.78 -57.38 1.76
C ALA A 71 -22.25 -57.54 2.18
N GLY A 72 -23.16 -57.37 1.21
CA GLY A 72 -24.48 -58.00 1.22
C GLY A 72 -25.65 -57.07 1.51
N ASP A 73 -26.43 -56.75 0.47
CA ASP A 73 -27.80 -57.26 0.36
C ASP A 73 -28.40 -56.87 -0.99
N ASP A 74 -28.73 -57.89 -1.78
CA ASP A 74 -29.43 -57.83 -3.05
C ASP A 74 -30.95 -57.66 -2.83
N ALA A 75 -31.53 -56.61 -3.38
CA ALA A 75 -32.96 -56.51 -3.65
C ALA A 75 -33.18 -56.14 -5.12
N PRO A 76 -34.02 -56.87 -5.88
CA PRO A 76 -34.41 -56.49 -7.23
C PRO A 76 -35.75 -55.76 -7.18
N ASP A 77 -35.82 -54.50 -7.63
CA ASP A 77 -37.09 -53.92 -8.09
C ASP A 77 -36.90 -52.62 -8.88
N GLU A 78 -37.91 -52.32 -9.68
CA GLU A 78 -37.87 -51.79 -11.03
C GLU A 78 -37.94 -50.25 -11.18
N GLY A 79 -37.53 -49.78 -12.37
CA GLY A 79 -37.90 -48.47 -12.92
C GLY A 79 -37.04 -47.32 -12.37
N GLY A 80 -36.08 -46.79 -13.10
CA GLY A 80 -36.36 -46.13 -14.37
C GLY A 80 -36.52 -44.62 -14.14
N ASP A 81 -35.41 -43.96 -13.77
CA ASP A 81 -35.13 -42.57 -14.07
C ASP A 81 -33.64 -42.33 -13.78
N ALA A 82 -32.86 -42.15 -14.85
CA ALA A 82 -31.42 -41.90 -14.76
C ALA A 82 -31.19 -40.53 -14.11
N ALA A 83 -31.10 -40.52 -12.77
CA ALA A 83 -30.58 -39.41 -12.01
C ALA A 83 -29.11 -39.23 -12.38
N GLY A 84 -28.87 -38.39 -13.40
CA GLY A 84 -27.54 -38.00 -13.82
C GLY A 84 -26.80 -37.46 -12.62
N ALA A 85 -25.75 -38.18 -12.21
CA ALA A 85 -24.85 -37.77 -11.16
C ALA A 85 -24.34 -36.36 -11.49
N GLY A 86 -24.85 -35.38 -10.76
CA GLY A 86 -24.39 -34.01 -10.82
C GLY A 86 -22.94 -34.00 -10.40
N GLY A 87 -22.05 -34.06 -11.39
CA GLY A 87 -20.63 -33.85 -11.18
C GLY A 87 -20.49 -32.51 -10.48
N SER A 88 -20.02 -32.53 -9.23
CA SER A 88 -19.63 -31.33 -8.51
C SER A 88 -18.60 -30.65 -9.39
N ALA A 89 -19.02 -29.60 -10.10
CA ALA A 89 -18.13 -28.80 -10.92
C ALA A 89 -17.10 -28.26 -9.93
N GLY A 90 -15.91 -28.88 -9.90
CA GLY A 90 -14.83 -28.47 -9.03
C GLY A 90 -14.59 -27.00 -9.29
N GLY A 91 -15.08 -26.16 -8.37
CA GLY A 91 -15.02 -24.72 -8.52
C GLY A 91 -13.56 -24.35 -8.73
N ALA A 92 -13.26 -23.66 -9.84
CA ALA A 92 -11.91 -23.22 -10.12
C ALA A 92 -11.39 -22.47 -8.90
N THR A 93 -10.28 -22.94 -8.32
CA THR A 93 -9.65 -22.28 -7.19
C THR A 93 -9.29 -20.85 -7.60
N GLY A 94 -9.67 -19.87 -6.78
CA GLY A 94 -9.30 -18.47 -7.00
C GLY A 94 -7.77 -18.32 -7.08
N TYR A 95 -7.31 -17.32 -7.85
CA TYR A 95 -5.89 -17.01 -7.90
C TYR A 95 -5.43 -16.61 -6.49
N THR A 96 -4.28 -17.14 -6.10
CA THR A 96 -3.61 -16.80 -4.85
C THR A 96 -2.10 -16.92 -5.03
N HIS A 97 -1.36 -15.93 -4.54
CA HIS A 97 0.09 -15.93 -4.51
C HIS A 97 0.57 -15.13 -3.28
N THR A 98 1.22 -15.83 -2.35
CA THR A 98 1.79 -15.23 -1.14
C THR A 98 3.22 -14.78 -1.43
N ILE A 99 3.49 -13.50 -1.19
CA ILE A 99 4.83 -12.90 -1.34
C ILE A 99 5.49 -12.81 0.04
N VAL A 100 6.74 -13.24 0.15
CA VAL A 100 7.55 -13.05 1.36
C VAL A 100 8.11 -11.64 1.31
N ILE A 101 7.90 -10.84 2.36
CA ILE A 101 8.39 -9.46 2.42
C ILE A 101 9.82 -9.45 2.98
N ASP A 102 10.81 -9.65 2.12
CA ASP A 102 12.23 -9.74 2.48
C ASP A 102 13.17 -8.91 1.58
N GLY A 103 12.64 -8.29 0.52
CA GLY A 103 13.36 -7.44 -0.43
C GLY A 103 13.89 -8.21 -1.63
N VAL A 104 13.59 -9.51 -1.76
CA VAL A 104 13.80 -10.31 -2.96
C VAL A 104 12.51 -10.31 -3.77
N ASN A 105 12.62 -10.17 -5.09
CA ASN A 105 11.44 -10.16 -5.95
C ASN A 105 10.90 -11.57 -6.16
N ASP A 106 9.93 -11.96 -5.34
CA ASP A 106 9.23 -13.26 -5.42
C ASP A 106 7.98 -13.23 -6.32
N PHE A 107 7.67 -12.11 -6.97
CA PHE A 107 6.50 -12.02 -7.86
C PHE A 107 6.66 -12.88 -9.13
N ASP A 108 5.57 -13.50 -9.59
CA ASP A 108 5.54 -14.22 -10.86
C ASP A 108 5.52 -13.19 -12.00
N THR A 109 6.65 -13.05 -12.69
CA THR A 109 6.80 -12.06 -13.78
C THR A 109 5.85 -12.25 -14.97
N THR A 110 5.14 -13.37 -15.06
CA THR A 110 4.12 -13.62 -16.10
C THR A 110 2.70 -13.32 -15.64
N LYS A 111 2.45 -13.35 -14.32
CA LYS A 111 1.10 -13.21 -13.74
C LYS A 111 0.90 -11.93 -12.95
N ASP A 112 1.95 -11.39 -12.36
CA ASP A 112 1.86 -10.36 -11.32
C ASP A 112 2.45 -9.02 -11.78
N LYS A 113 3.19 -9.05 -12.89
CA LYS A 113 3.91 -7.88 -13.42
C LYS A 113 3.05 -7.03 -14.34
N PHE A 114 3.21 -5.73 -14.21
CA PHE A 114 2.59 -4.69 -15.02
C PHE A 114 3.64 -3.76 -15.62
N ALA A 115 3.41 -3.35 -16.87
CA ALA A 115 4.09 -2.19 -17.42
C ALA A 115 3.67 -0.91 -16.67
N THR A 116 4.56 0.07 -16.62
CA THR A 116 4.30 1.39 -16.03
C THR A 116 4.21 2.48 -17.10
N SER A 117 3.83 3.69 -16.73
CA SER A 117 3.77 4.84 -17.65
C SER A 117 5.15 5.31 -18.11
N SER A 118 6.21 4.95 -17.37
CA SER A 118 7.59 5.25 -17.74
C SER A 118 8.11 4.21 -18.73
N THR A 119 8.73 4.69 -19.80
CA THR A 119 9.36 3.86 -20.83
C THR A 119 10.88 4.06 -20.82
N ALA A 120 11.61 3.23 -21.57
CA ALA A 120 13.07 3.24 -21.65
C ALA A 120 13.67 4.67 -21.79
N PRO A 121 14.87 4.91 -21.22
CA PRO A 121 15.86 3.92 -20.76
C PRO A 121 15.60 3.37 -19.34
N ASP A 122 14.84 4.08 -18.51
CA ASP A 122 14.56 3.68 -17.14
C ASP A 122 13.28 2.83 -17.10
N LEU A 123 13.43 1.53 -17.32
CA LEU A 123 12.30 0.59 -17.29
C LEU A 123 11.85 0.38 -15.84
N TYR A 124 10.65 0.88 -15.51
CA TYR A 124 9.98 0.58 -14.26
C TYR A 124 8.97 -0.56 -14.46
N GLN A 125 8.86 -1.43 -13.47
CA GLN A 125 7.89 -2.53 -13.44
C GLN A 125 7.11 -2.45 -12.13
N GLY A 126 5.78 -2.46 -12.25
CA GLY A 126 4.90 -2.60 -11.09
C GLY A 126 4.49 -4.05 -10.90
N TYR A 127 4.22 -4.43 -9.66
CA TYR A 127 3.77 -5.78 -9.33
C TYR A 127 2.55 -5.74 -8.43
N VAL A 128 1.61 -6.65 -8.67
CA VAL A 128 0.45 -6.88 -7.79
C VAL A 128 0.22 -8.38 -7.69
N ALA A 129 0.04 -8.87 -6.46
CA ALA A 129 -0.40 -10.23 -6.16
C ALA A 129 -1.31 -10.18 -4.92
N TRP A 130 -1.98 -11.28 -4.59
CA TRP A 130 -2.78 -11.34 -3.36
C TRP A 130 -2.93 -12.77 -2.87
N ASP A 131 -3.24 -12.88 -1.58
CA ASP A 131 -3.72 -14.11 -0.97
C ASP A 131 -4.94 -13.83 -0.09
N SER A 132 -5.31 -14.76 0.81
CA SER A 132 -6.45 -14.58 1.70
C SER A 132 -6.30 -13.42 2.70
N ASN A 133 -5.07 -13.01 2.99
CA ASN A 133 -4.74 -12.09 4.08
C ASN A 133 -4.23 -10.74 3.57
N PHE A 134 -3.52 -10.71 2.45
CA PHE A 134 -2.81 -9.52 1.98
C PHE A 134 -3.07 -9.21 0.50
N LEU A 135 -3.03 -7.92 0.20
CA LEU A 135 -2.71 -7.40 -1.13
C LEU A 135 -1.23 -7.05 -1.14
N TYR A 136 -0.48 -7.61 -2.10
CA TYR A 136 0.94 -7.35 -2.27
C TYR A 136 1.14 -6.36 -3.41
N VAL A 137 1.99 -5.36 -3.19
CA VAL A 137 2.39 -4.38 -4.22
C VAL A 137 3.89 -4.28 -4.26
N GLY A 138 4.46 -4.32 -5.46
CA GLY A 138 5.90 -4.17 -5.70
C GLY A 138 6.21 -3.07 -6.72
N MET A 139 7.40 -2.51 -6.63
CA MET A 139 7.96 -1.61 -7.64
C MET A 139 9.43 -1.92 -7.84
N ASP A 140 9.85 -2.06 -9.11
CA ASP A 140 11.24 -2.19 -9.53
C ASP A 140 11.59 -1.02 -10.46
N GLY A 141 12.69 -0.32 -10.17
CA GLY A 141 13.26 0.68 -11.08
C GLY A 141 14.41 1.48 -10.48
N ALA A 142 15.21 2.10 -11.35
CA ALA A 142 16.50 2.71 -11.01
C ALA A 142 16.41 3.81 -9.93
N ALA A 143 15.31 4.55 -9.81
CA ALA A 143 15.17 5.55 -8.75
C ALA A 143 15.27 4.95 -7.33
N LEU A 144 14.84 3.69 -7.16
CA LEU A 144 14.86 3.01 -5.87
C LEU A 144 16.27 2.62 -5.40
N SER A 145 17.23 2.44 -6.33
CA SER A 145 18.61 2.12 -5.96
C SER A 145 19.35 3.29 -5.31
N SER A 146 18.90 4.51 -5.58
CA SER A 146 19.49 5.72 -5.00
C SER A 146 19.14 5.93 -3.52
N LYS A 147 18.10 5.23 -3.02
CA LYS A 147 17.55 5.41 -1.67
C LYS A 147 17.29 6.89 -1.35
N SER A 148 16.66 7.60 -2.27
CA SER A 148 16.35 9.03 -2.13
C SER A 148 15.31 9.29 -1.03
N SER A 149 15.56 10.28 -0.18
CA SER A 149 14.62 10.73 0.87
C SER A 149 13.45 11.58 0.35
N THR A 150 13.47 11.88 -0.96
CA THR A 150 12.45 12.66 -1.65
C THR A 150 11.66 11.84 -2.66
N ASP A 151 12.09 10.61 -2.96
CA ASP A 151 11.34 9.72 -3.86
C ASP A 151 10.44 8.80 -3.05
N TRP A 152 9.23 8.60 -3.54
CA TRP A 152 8.15 7.88 -2.89
C TRP A 152 7.58 6.83 -3.83
N VAL A 153 7.09 5.73 -3.27
CA VAL A 153 6.07 4.88 -3.88
C VAL A 153 4.76 5.17 -3.18
N VAL A 154 3.71 5.46 -3.96
CA VAL A 154 2.39 5.81 -3.44
C VAL A 154 1.32 4.92 -4.05
N VAL A 155 0.40 4.40 -3.23
CA VAL A 155 -0.66 3.46 -3.62
C VAL A 155 -1.99 3.99 -3.12
N TYR A 156 -2.95 4.21 -4.03
CA TYR A 156 -4.33 4.53 -3.70
C TYR A 156 -5.19 3.28 -3.82
N LEU A 157 -6.03 3.04 -2.81
CA LEU A 157 -6.98 1.92 -2.80
C LEU A 157 -8.42 2.46 -2.73
N GLY A 158 -9.26 1.99 -3.65
CA GLY A 158 -10.67 2.36 -3.72
C GLY A 158 -11.47 1.82 -2.55
N GLY A 159 -12.49 2.57 -2.12
CA GLY A 159 -13.42 2.19 -1.05
C GLY A 159 -14.51 3.22 -0.80
N THR A 160 -15.39 2.94 0.17
CA THR A 160 -16.48 3.83 0.55
C THR A 160 -16.58 3.97 2.06
N PRO A 161 -16.66 5.20 2.59
CA PRO A 161 -16.52 6.47 1.87
C PRO A 161 -15.08 6.71 1.37
N GLY A 162 -14.91 7.54 0.34
CA GLY A 162 -13.60 7.86 -0.24
C GLY A 162 -13.55 9.27 -0.83
N SER A 163 -12.41 9.60 -1.44
CA SER A 163 -12.13 10.86 -2.14
C SER A 163 -11.65 10.61 -3.57
N GLN A 164 -12.05 11.46 -4.51
CA GLN A 164 -11.47 11.54 -5.87
C GLN A 164 -10.27 12.50 -5.94
N THR A 165 -9.87 13.07 -4.80
CA THR A 165 -8.69 13.94 -4.67
C THR A 165 -7.69 13.25 -3.75
N GLY A 166 -6.50 12.97 -4.28
CA GLY A 166 -5.41 12.36 -3.53
C GLY A 166 -4.74 13.31 -2.55
N ILE A 167 -3.55 12.93 -2.08
CA ILE A 167 -2.72 13.73 -1.18
C ILE A 167 -1.68 14.51 -2.00
N GLY A 168 -1.52 15.80 -1.68
CA GLY A 168 -0.43 16.62 -2.20
C GLY A 168 0.88 16.36 -1.43
N TYR A 169 2.01 16.49 -2.12
CA TYR A 169 3.35 16.25 -1.56
C TYR A 169 4.25 17.44 -1.85
N GLY A 170 4.72 18.12 -0.80
CA GLY A 170 5.46 19.38 -0.93
C GLY A 170 4.71 20.39 -1.80
N ALA A 171 5.32 20.82 -2.90
CA ALA A 171 4.72 21.73 -3.88
C ALA A 171 3.91 21.03 -5.00
N GLN A 172 3.75 19.70 -4.95
CA GLN A 172 2.81 19.01 -5.85
C GLN A 172 1.36 19.23 -5.41
N THR A 173 0.52 19.59 -6.38
CA THR A 173 -0.93 19.64 -6.16
C THR A 173 -1.46 18.23 -5.94
N ALA A 174 -2.47 18.09 -5.08
CA ALA A 174 -3.19 16.83 -4.91
C ALA A 174 -3.68 16.29 -6.28
N PRO A 175 -3.38 15.02 -6.63
CA PRO A 175 -3.78 14.46 -7.90
C PRO A 175 -5.29 14.19 -7.93
N GLY A 176 -5.92 14.35 -9.09
CA GLY A 176 -7.23 13.76 -9.33
C GLY A 176 -7.11 12.24 -9.43
N LEU A 177 -8.11 11.51 -8.92
CA LEU A 177 -8.19 10.06 -8.92
C LEU A 177 -9.39 9.60 -9.77
N PRO A 178 -9.24 8.52 -10.56
CA PRO A 178 -10.31 7.94 -11.39
C PRO A 178 -11.34 7.14 -10.57
N MET A 179 -11.13 7.03 -9.26
CA MET A 179 -11.94 6.25 -8.34
C MET A 179 -12.09 6.98 -7.00
N GLN A 180 -13.10 6.59 -6.21
CA GLN A 180 -13.19 7.01 -4.82
C GLN A 180 -12.16 6.23 -3.99
N SER A 181 -11.04 6.87 -3.67
CA SER A 181 -10.00 6.25 -2.84
C SER A 181 -10.31 6.47 -1.37
N ALA A 182 -10.40 5.38 -0.62
CA ALA A 182 -10.62 5.43 0.83
C ALA A 182 -9.33 5.21 1.61
N TRP A 183 -8.30 4.61 0.99
CA TRP A 183 -6.98 4.45 1.59
C TRP A 183 -5.88 4.96 0.67
N HIS A 184 -4.77 5.37 1.28
CA HIS A 184 -3.56 5.81 0.63
C HIS A 184 -2.35 5.30 1.39
N VAL A 185 -1.51 4.49 0.76
CA VAL A 185 -0.30 3.94 1.34
C VAL A 185 0.91 4.61 0.70
N ARG A 186 1.91 4.95 1.51
CA ARG A 186 3.11 5.63 1.01
C ARG A 186 4.36 5.15 1.70
N TRP A 187 5.41 5.04 0.91
CA TRP A 187 6.73 4.60 1.36
C TRP A 187 7.80 5.47 0.70
N LYS A 188 8.78 5.95 1.48
CA LYS A 188 9.94 6.67 0.94
C LYS A 188 11.04 5.72 0.52
N ALA A 189 11.72 6.03 -0.59
CA ALA A 189 12.78 5.19 -1.15
C ALA A 189 13.98 4.96 -0.22
N ASP A 190 14.22 5.86 0.74
CA ASP A 190 15.24 5.72 1.78
C ASP A 190 14.79 4.86 2.98
N GLY A 191 13.55 4.40 3.00
CA GLY A 191 12.97 3.63 4.11
C GLY A 191 12.70 4.44 5.38
N SER A 192 12.93 5.77 5.38
CA SER A 192 12.74 6.62 6.56
C SER A 192 11.26 6.84 6.92
N TYR A 193 10.36 6.53 5.99
CA TYR A 193 8.95 6.79 6.14
C TYR A 193 8.09 5.72 5.49
N THR A 194 7.10 5.22 6.22
CA THR A 194 6.03 4.38 5.71
C THR A 194 4.78 4.65 6.52
N ASP A 195 3.67 4.96 5.86
CA ASP A 195 2.37 5.05 6.53
C ASP A 195 1.23 4.57 5.62
N ALA A 196 0.08 4.37 6.26
CA ALA A 196 -1.20 4.27 5.59
C ALA A 196 -2.13 5.37 6.13
N GLN A 197 -2.83 6.01 5.22
CA GLN A 197 -3.84 7.02 5.49
C GLN A 197 -5.21 6.54 5.02
N LYS A 198 -6.25 7.02 5.67
CA LYS A 198 -7.64 6.80 5.28
C LYS A 198 -8.34 8.13 5.08
N TRP A 199 -9.32 8.16 4.18
CA TRP A 199 -10.18 9.32 4.02
C TRP A 199 -11.20 9.39 5.15
N ASP A 200 -11.22 10.50 5.87
CA ASP A 200 -12.23 10.79 6.89
C ASP A 200 -13.26 11.78 6.36
N THR A 201 -14.51 11.34 6.24
CA THR A 201 -15.62 12.18 5.80
C THR A 201 -16.03 13.23 6.82
N GLY A 202 -15.75 13.00 8.12
CA GLY A 202 -16.10 13.96 9.17
C GLY A 202 -15.30 15.26 9.04
N THR A 203 -14.01 15.15 8.70
CA THR A 203 -13.10 16.28 8.51
C THR A 203 -12.84 16.62 7.04
N SER A 204 -13.27 15.78 6.10
CA SER A 204 -12.91 15.88 4.67
C SER A 204 -11.39 15.96 4.47
N ALA A 205 -10.67 15.09 5.17
CA ALA A 205 -9.21 15.05 5.16
C ALA A 205 -8.69 13.62 5.17
N TRP A 206 -7.45 13.47 4.69
CA TRP A 206 -6.68 12.25 4.88
C TRP A 206 -6.09 12.23 6.29
N ILE A 207 -6.37 11.17 7.04
CA ILE A 207 -5.89 10.97 8.41
C ILE A 207 -5.16 9.64 8.53
N ALA A 208 -4.36 9.45 9.58
CA ALA A 208 -3.69 8.18 9.82
C ALA A 208 -4.71 7.02 9.89
N ALA A 209 -4.45 5.93 9.16
CA ALA A 209 -5.34 4.78 9.14
C ALA A 209 -5.23 3.93 10.43
N GLY A 210 -4.07 3.97 11.08
CA GLY A 210 -3.82 3.31 12.37
C GLY A 210 -3.23 1.90 12.27
N TRP A 211 -2.97 1.40 11.06
CA TRP A 211 -2.36 0.09 10.82
C TRP A 211 -0.97 0.21 10.18
N ALA A 212 -0.16 -0.83 10.38
CA ALA A 212 1.20 -0.90 9.90
C ALA A 212 1.28 -1.57 8.52
N VAL A 213 2.17 -1.05 7.68
CA VAL A 213 2.50 -1.63 6.37
C VAL A 213 3.74 -2.50 6.55
N GLN A 214 3.67 -3.77 6.16
CA GLN A 214 4.86 -4.61 6.08
C GLN A 214 5.57 -4.25 4.77
N GLN A 215 6.87 -3.97 4.83
CA GLN A 215 7.65 -3.57 3.66
C GLN A 215 9.09 -4.06 3.76
N SER A 216 9.70 -4.30 2.60
CA SER A 216 11.14 -4.48 2.47
C SER A 216 11.62 -3.89 1.15
N SER A 217 12.92 -3.60 1.06
CA SER A 217 13.54 -3.15 -0.18
C SER A 217 14.99 -3.59 -0.27
N SER A 218 15.44 -3.93 -1.48
CA SER A 218 16.83 -4.28 -1.77
C SER A 218 17.20 -3.78 -3.16
N GLY A 219 18.37 -3.16 -3.30
CA GLY A 219 18.78 -2.54 -4.56
C GLY A 219 17.72 -1.60 -5.13
N GLN A 220 17.25 -1.90 -6.35
CA GLN A 220 16.26 -1.13 -7.10
C GLN A 220 14.81 -1.61 -6.92
N TYR A 221 14.55 -2.49 -5.96
CA TYR A 221 13.26 -3.12 -5.75
C TYR A 221 12.71 -2.85 -4.35
N MET A 222 11.40 -2.69 -4.26
CA MET A 222 10.63 -2.65 -3.01
C MET A 222 9.39 -3.50 -3.12
N GLU A 223 8.90 -3.98 -1.98
CA GLU A 223 7.61 -4.67 -1.86
C GLU A 223 6.89 -4.29 -0.55
N MET A 224 5.57 -4.35 -0.59
CA MET A 224 4.67 -4.08 0.53
C MET A 224 3.60 -5.17 0.61
N ALA A 225 3.26 -5.59 1.84
CA ALA A 225 2.05 -6.35 2.12
C ALA A 225 1.04 -5.47 2.86
N LEU A 226 -0.15 -5.32 2.26
CA LEU A 226 -1.25 -4.50 2.76
C LEU A 226 -2.31 -5.44 3.34
N PRO A 227 -2.56 -5.44 4.66
CA PRO A 227 -3.49 -6.39 5.27
C PRO A 227 -4.92 -6.12 4.81
N ARG A 228 -5.57 -7.12 4.19
CA ARG A 228 -6.93 -7.00 3.64
C ARG A 228 -7.98 -6.68 4.69
N LEU A 229 -7.76 -7.16 5.92
CA LEU A 229 -8.65 -6.87 7.05
C LEU A 229 -8.77 -5.37 7.32
N GLU A 230 -7.69 -4.61 7.12
CA GLU A 230 -7.61 -3.18 7.46
C GLU A 230 -8.40 -2.28 6.49
N PHE A 231 -8.75 -2.80 5.32
CA PHE A 231 -9.64 -2.14 4.36
C PHE A 231 -10.94 -2.92 4.14
N GLY A 232 -11.33 -3.75 5.12
CA GLY A 232 -12.67 -4.35 5.22
C GLY A 232 -12.86 -5.68 4.48
N MET A 233 -11.77 -6.37 4.13
CA MET A 233 -11.78 -7.64 3.38
C MET A 233 -12.71 -7.62 2.15
N PRO A 234 -12.59 -6.63 1.26
CA PRO A 234 -13.53 -6.54 0.16
C PRO A 234 -13.34 -7.73 -0.79
N ALA A 235 -14.40 -8.10 -1.52
CA ALA A 235 -14.30 -9.09 -2.59
C ALA A 235 -13.51 -8.53 -3.79
N LYS A 236 -13.60 -7.20 -4.00
CA LYS A 236 -12.88 -6.48 -5.04
C LYS A 236 -12.16 -5.27 -4.49
N VAL A 237 -11.00 -4.94 -5.05
CA VAL A 237 -10.26 -3.73 -4.69
C VAL A 237 -9.87 -2.97 -5.94
N GLN A 238 -10.02 -1.66 -5.90
CA GLN A 238 -9.55 -0.78 -6.95
C GLN A 238 -8.17 -0.25 -6.57
N VAL A 239 -7.20 -0.29 -7.48
CA VAL A 239 -5.80 0.01 -7.20
C VAL A 239 -5.20 0.88 -8.30
N VAL A 240 -4.50 1.93 -7.89
CA VAL A 240 -3.59 2.70 -8.75
C VAL A 240 -2.38 3.10 -7.92
N PHE A 241 -1.19 3.02 -8.49
CA PHE A 241 0.03 3.40 -7.79
C PHE A 241 1.07 3.98 -8.74
N SER A 242 2.04 4.72 -8.20
CA SER A 242 3.10 5.33 -8.97
C SER A 242 4.31 5.68 -8.09
N MET A 243 5.36 6.18 -8.73
CA MET A 243 6.43 6.89 -8.05
C MET A 243 6.18 8.41 -8.04
N LEU A 244 6.63 9.06 -6.97
CA LEU A 244 6.52 10.51 -6.78
C LEU A 244 7.81 11.09 -6.22
N ARG A 245 8.19 12.30 -6.65
CA ARG A 245 9.31 13.07 -6.10
C ARG A 245 8.80 14.32 -5.40
N GLU A 246 9.12 14.43 -4.12
CA GLU A 246 8.86 15.57 -3.25
C GLU A 246 10.13 16.43 -3.14
N ALA A 247 10.48 17.12 -4.22
CA ALA A 247 11.64 18.00 -4.26
C ALA A 247 11.26 19.36 -4.85
N ALA A 248 11.42 20.44 -4.07
CA ALA A 248 11.04 21.79 -4.47
C ALA A 248 11.65 22.18 -5.83
N GLY A 249 10.81 22.51 -6.81
CA GLY A 249 11.22 22.88 -8.17
C GLY A 249 11.63 21.70 -9.07
N ASN A 250 11.63 20.48 -8.57
CA ASN A 250 11.91 19.24 -9.31
C ASN A 250 10.89 18.15 -8.97
N GLU A 251 9.65 18.55 -8.73
CA GLU A 251 8.59 17.62 -8.41
C GLU A 251 8.12 16.87 -9.65
N TRP A 252 7.93 15.56 -9.53
CA TRP A 252 7.55 14.70 -10.64
C TRP A 252 6.70 13.52 -10.14
N THR A 253 5.80 13.03 -10.97
CA THR A 253 5.09 11.76 -10.79
C THR A 253 5.34 10.90 -12.02
N TRP A 254 5.72 9.63 -11.84
CA TRP A 254 6.11 8.72 -12.91
C TRP A 254 5.88 7.26 -12.52
N ALA A 255 6.20 6.32 -13.41
CA ALA A 255 6.05 4.89 -13.18
C ALA A 255 4.64 4.48 -12.70
N GLY A 256 3.62 5.13 -13.25
CA GLY A 256 2.22 4.88 -12.92
C GLY A 256 1.75 3.51 -13.40
N VAL A 257 1.01 2.82 -12.54
CA VAL A 257 0.34 1.55 -12.81
C VAL A 257 -1.16 1.76 -12.58
N PRO A 258 -2.00 1.56 -13.60
CA PRO A 258 -1.68 1.04 -14.94
C PRO A 258 -0.87 2.01 -15.81
N SER A 259 -0.08 1.48 -16.75
CA SER A 259 0.78 2.28 -17.66
C SER A 259 0.06 3.34 -18.48
N THR A 260 -1.23 3.14 -18.74
CA THR A 260 -2.08 4.10 -19.48
C THR A 260 -2.94 4.96 -18.57
N GLY A 261 -2.77 4.86 -17.25
CA GLY A 261 -3.52 5.61 -16.25
C GLY A 261 -2.85 6.92 -15.83
N LEU A 262 -1.60 7.14 -16.19
CA LEU A 262 -0.82 8.32 -15.85
C LEU A 262 0.04 8.74 -17.04
N VAL A 263 0.18 10.04 -17.28
CA VAL A 263 1.25 10.58 -18.12
C VAL A 263 2.29 11.17 -17.19
N ASP A 264 3.53 10.73 -17.29
CA ASP A 264 4.63 11.20 -16.44
C ASP A 264 4.74 12.74 -16.45
N GLY A 265 5.01 13.33 -15.29
CA GLY A 265 5.16 14.78 -15.17
C GLY A 265 4.88 15.35 -13.80
N LYS A 266 5.06 16.67 -13.71
CA LYS A 266 4.64 17.47 -12.56
C LYS A 266 3.13 17.61 -12.49
N ASN A 267 2.55 17.50 -11.29
CA ASN A 267 1.13 17.74 -10.99
C ASN A 267 0.18 16.93 -11.89
N LYS A 268 0.43 15.62 -12.00
CA LYS A 268 -0.33 14.72 -12.87
C LYS A 268 -1.45 14.03 -12.09
N SER A 269 -2.62 13.97 -12.71
CA SER A 269 -3.76 13.19 -12.21
C SER A 269 -3.77 11.81 -12.82
N TYR A 270 -4.33 10.86 -12.08
CA TYR A 270 -4.61 9.52 -12.57
C TYR A 270 -5.91 9.52 -13.37
N THR A 271 -5.97 8.67 -14.38
CA THR A 271 -7.10 8.56 -15.33
C THR A 271 -7.62 7.14 -15.49
N LYS A 272 -6.93 6.16 -14.89
CA LYS A 272 -7.34 4.75 -14.88
C LYS A 272 -6.84 4.04 -13.62
N TYR A 273 -7.48 2.93 -13.28
CA TYR A 273 -7.11 2.03 -12.18
C TYR A 273 -7.33 0.57 -12.60
N PHE A 274 -6.86 -0.38 -11.79
CA PHE A 274 -7.28 -1.78 -11.89
C PHE A 274 -8.33 -2.09 -10.83
N GLU A 275 -9.39 -2.83 -11.17
CA GLU A 275 -10.29 -3.44 -10.18
C GLU A 275 -10.01 -4.94 -10.12
N PHE A 276 -9.31 -5.40 -9.08
CA PHE A 276 -9.01 -6.81 -8.87
C PHE A 276 -10.14 -7.48 -8.11
N ASP A 277 -10.57 -8.67 -8.56
CA ASP A 277 -11.51 -9.53 -7.84
C ASP A 277 -10.75 -10.67 -7.16
N PHE A 278 -10.68 -10.62 -5.83
CA PHE A 278 -9.93 -11.56 -5.02
C PHE A 278 -10.55 -12.97 -4.97
N SER A 279 -11.77 -13.14 -5.47
CA SER A 279 -12.41 -14.45 -5.61
C SER A 279 -12.18 -15.08 -6.99
N SER A 280 -11.68 -14.29 -7.95
CA SER A 280 -11.46 -14.74 -9.32
C SER A 280 -10.23 -15.64 -9.45
N SER A 281 -10.27 -16.57 -10.40
CA SER A 281 -9.11 -17.38 -10.84
C SER A 281 -8.18 -16.63 -11.80
N ASN A 282 -8.55 -15.42 -12.20
CA ASN A 282 -7.75 -14.58 -13.08
C ASN A 282 -6.49 -14.07 -12.38
N ALA A 283 -5.34 -14.22 -13.03
CA ALA A 283 -4.10 -13.61 -12.59
C ALA A 283 -4.19 -12.06 -12.66
N PRO A 284 -3.49 -11.32 -11.77
CA PRO A 284 -3.49 -9.86 -11.74
C PRO A 284 -3.26 -9.22 -13.12
N SER A 285 -2.24 -9.66 -13.85
CA SER A 285 -1.85 -9.12 -15.17
C SER A 285 -2.89 -9.33 -16.28
N SER A 286 -3.91 -10.17 -16.05
CA SER A 286 -5.01 -10.38 -17.01
C SER A 286 -6.13 -9.34 -16.89
N TYR A 287 -6.14 -8.55 -15.82
CA TYR A 287 -7.12 -7.48 -15.64
C TYR A 287 -6.84 -6.32 -16.60
N THR A 288 -7.90 -5.72 -17.12
CA THR A 288 -7.80 -4.53 -17.98
C THR A 288 -8.03 -3.26 -17.15
N PRO A 289 -7.25 -2.19 -17.36
CA PRO A 289 -7.49 -0.91 -16.70
C PRO A 289 -8.88 -0.35 -16.96
N LEU A 290 -9.55 0.14 -15.93
CA LEU A 290 -10.83 0.83 -15.99
C LEU A 290 -10.63 2.36 -15.94
N PRO A 291 -11.50 3.15 -16.59
CA PRO A 291 -11.49 4.60 -16.50
C PRO A 291 -11.90 5.12 -15.12
#